data_AF-A0A226NDF6-F1
#
_entry.id   AF-A0A226NDF6-F1
#
_cell.length_a   1.000
_cell.length_b   1.000
_cell.length_c   1.000
_cell.angle_alpha   90.00
_cell.angle_beta   90.00
_cell.angle_gamma   90.00
#
_symmetry.space_group_name_H-M   'P 1'
#
loop_
_entity.id
_entity.type
_entity.pdbx_description
1 polymer ?
#
loop_
_entity_poly.entity_id
_entity_poly.type
_entity_poly.pdbx_seq_one_letter_code
_entity_poly.pdbx_strand_id
1 'polypeptide(L)'
;MAAGPAPDPRVLALAARVAEGSERDVPGLLLKLKEILSSASLGHQESKKTKQDIYFYDLIHYCLLLLRQDCSRLHGGWATAAQLAEIISHCCVGLEVKEDPEEFHKKFLPSAIDSLLFLGRRLQARFIRAIKDEEKQDFLRHFQTVTDAICWLFGGHIQLTECVLQNDHFLQLLITDNVETAVIVMSVLHSILGVDEEILHSVLDELVYKLSSSSNPVVGNAATKLLLLMANFCKQLLKLLATRYKETAPGSLYNSGNVEGISDKKKAEKTASSSDNLAEKLQACKFLEKRRRKRTLSPWKDPKGLTDEQRLALQQKVDDYIKLHPASQMSEEMSKELHMQAQEKLAQFLLRSRLDQRAAQRRETLLAQVNTDVELLMNAPRLAEITEKDLAVFMSRSVPVATRARESHSAMLKHARWPWWKKLGDEFEEDDVIPDDILNAELGSLFIGGRKSL
;
A
#
# COMPACT_ATOMS: atom_id res chain seq x y z
N MET A 1 -26.28 -19.19 -6.09
CA MET A 1 -25.40 -18.35 -5.24
C MET A 1 -26.04 -16.98 -5.09
N ALA A 2 -25.94 -16.32 -3.94
CA ALA A 2 -26.46 -14.96 -3.78
C ALA A 2 -25.81 -14.04 -4.81
N ALA A 3 -26.61 -13.38 -5.65
CA ALA A 3 -26.15 -12.16 -6.30
C ALA A 3 -25.67 -11.24 -5.17
N GLY A 4 -24.37 -11.00 -5.12
CA GLY A 4 -23.82 -9.99 -4.22
C GLY A 4 -24.56 -8.67 -4.44
N PRO A 5 -24.66 -7.80 -3.42
CA PRO A 5 -25.24 -6.49 -3.60
C PRO A 5 -24.57 -5.82 -4.81
N ALA A 6 -25.38 -5.32 -5.76
CA ALA A 6 -24.90 -4.85 -7.06
C ALA A 6 -23.68 -3.92 -6.91
N PRO A 7 -22.61 -4.11 -7.69
CA PRO A 7 -21.38 -3.32 -7.55
C PRO A 7 -21.68 -1.82 -7.65
N ASP A 8 -20.91 -0.99 -6.94
CA ASP A 8 -21.04 0.48 -7.04
C ASP A 8 -20.90 0.89 -8.52
N PRO A 9 -21.93 1.48 -9.13
CA PRO A 9 -21.94 1.78 -10.56
C PRO A 9 -20.81 2.76 -10.94
N ARG A 10 -20.34 3.59 -10.00
CA ARG A 10 -19.23 4.52 -10.22
C ARG A 10 -17.90 3.78 -10.32
N VAL A 11 -17.69 2.77 -9.49
CA VAL A 11 -16.49 1.91 -9.52
C VAL A 11 -16.48 1.08 -10.80
N LEU A 12 -17.63 0.53 -11.19
CA LEU A 12 -17.77 -0.26 -12.41
C LEU A 12 -17.51 0.58 -13.67
N ALA A 13 -18.11 1.77 -13.75
CA ALA A 13 -17.87 2.70 -14.86
C ALA A 13 -16.40 3.13 -14.94
N LEU A 14 -15.75 3.34 -13.78
CA LEU A 14 -14.33 3.65 -13.75
C LEU A 14 -13.47 2.48 -14.23
N ALA A 15 -13.76 1.27 -13.79
CA ALA A 15 -13.04 0.07 -14.20
C ALA A 15 -13.15 -0.17 -15.72
N ALA A 16 -14.33 0.03 -16.30
CA ALA A 16 -14.52 -0.04 -17.75
C ALA A 16 -13.63 0.99 -18.49
N ARG A 17 -13.62 2.24 -18.02
CA ARG A 17 -12.79 3.30 -18.60
C ARG A 17 -11.28 3.06 -18.43
N VAL A 18 -10.86 2.45 -17.34
CA VAL A 18 -9.45 2.07 -17.12
C VAL A 18 -9.03 0.92 -18.04
N ALA A 19 -9.94 -0.03 -18.32
CA ALA A 19 -9.69 -1.13 -19.24
C ALA A 19 -9.60 -0.66 -20.71
N GLU A 20 -10.44 0.30 -21.10
CA GLU A 20 -10.50 0.86 -22.46
C GLU A 20 -9.55 2.05 -22.69
N GLY A 21 -9.03 2.64 -21.61
CA GLY A 21 -8.22 3.86 -21.65
C GLY A 21 -6.80 3.65 -22.19
N SER A 22 -6.24 4.71 -22.77
CA SER A 22 -4.83 4.74 -23.15
C SER A 22 -3.96 4.82 -21.88
N GLU A 23 -2.75 4.24 -21.90
CA GLU A 23 -1.84 4.19 -20.74
C GLU A 23 -1.52 5.56 -20.13
N ARG A 24 -1.66 6.64 -20.92
CA ARG A 24 -1.42 8.01 -20.47
C ARG A 24 -2.57 8.58 -19.63
N ASP A 25 -3.79 8.11 -19.84
CA ASP A 25 -5.00 8.64 -19.20
C ASP A 25 -5.34 7.89 -17.90
N VAL A 26 -4.87 6.65 -17.77
CA VAL A 26 -5.13 5.77 -16.62
C VAL A 26 -4.79 6.42 -15.26
N PRO A 27 -3.65 7.13 -15.07
CA PRO A 27 -3.37 7.77 -13.79
C PRO A 27 -4.42 8.81 -13.40
N GLY A 28 -4.86 9.64 -14.35
CA GLY A 28 -5.89 10.65 -14.11
C GLY A 28 -7.27 10.06 -13.84
N LEU A 29 -7.60 8.93 -14.46
CA LEU A 29 -8.82 8.18 -14.16
C LEU A 29 -8.79 7.61 -12.73
N LEU A 30 -7.67 7.01 -12.31
CA LEU A 30 -7.54 6.42 -10.99
C LEU A 30 -7.62 7.45 -9.85
N LEU A 31 -7.27 8.72 -10.09
CA LEU A 31 -7.46 9.77 -9.08
C LEU A 31 -8.94 9.99 -8.70
N LYS A 32 -9.89 9.66 -9.59
CA LYS A 32 -11.33 9.74 -9.29
C LYS A 32 -11.75 8.76 -8.19
N LEU A 33 -10.94 7.75 -7.90
CA LEU A 33 -11.16 6.88 -6.74
C LEU A 33 -11.17 7.66 -5.43
N LYS A 34 -10.41 8.77 -5.34
CA LYS A 34 -10.39 9.61 -4.14
C LYS A 34 -11.76 10.22 -3.86
N GLU A 35 -12.42 10.75 -4.90
CA GLU A 35 -13.77 11.30 -4.80
C GLU A 35 -14.77 10.21 -4.41
N ILE A 36 -14.70 9.05 -5.05
CA ILE A 36 -15.57 7.91 -4.74
C ILE A 36 -15.41 7.48 -3.27
N LEU A 37 -14.17 7.35 -2.77
CA LEU A 37 -13.89 6.99 -1.38
C LEU A 37 -14.38 8.05 -0.38
N SER A 38 -14.24 9.33 -0.71
CA SER A 38 -14.70 10.45 0.14
C SER A 38 -16.23 10.56 0.20
N SER A 39 -16.93 10.22 -0.89
CA SER A 39 -18.40 10.21 -0.90
C SER A 39 -18.99 9.04 -0.12
N ALA A 40 -18.28 7.90 -0.09
CA ALA A 40 -18.73 6.68 0.59
C ALA A 40 -18.54 6.72 2.12
N SER A 41 -17.88 7.75 2.68
CA SER A 41 -17.65 7.85 4.13
C SER A 41 -18.90 8.20 4.95
N LEU A 42 -20.05 8.44 4.31
CA LEU A 42 -21.33 8.70 4.97
C LEU A 42 -21.99 7.44 5.59
N GLY A 43 -21.54 6.23 5.21
CA GLY A 43 -22.02 4.97 5.79
C GLY A 43 -20.93 3.90 5.91
N HIS A 44 -20.76 3.32 7.10
CA HIS A 44 -19.72 2.30 7.36
C HIS A 44 -19.84 1.08 6.43
N GLN A 45 -21.06 0.70 6.01
CA GLN A 45 -21.30 -0.43 5.12
C GLN A 45 -21.07 -0.10 3.63
N GLU A 46 -21.43 1.11 3.20
CA GLU A 46 -21.18 1.55 1.82
C GLU A 46 -19.69 1.69 1.55
N SER A 47 -18.95 2.32 2.46
CA SER A 47 -17.48 2.41 2.38
C SER A 47 -16.80 1.05 2.27
N LYS A 48 -17.25 0.05 3.06
CA LYS A 48 -16.72 -1.32 2.99
C LYS A 48 -16.98 -1.96 1.63
N LYS A 49 -18.19 -1.80 1.10
CA LYS A 49 -18.59 -2.35 -0.20
C LYS A 49 -17.81 -1.70 -1.34
N THR A 50 -17.71 -0.37 -1.36
CA THR A 50 -16.94 0.36 -2.36
C THR A 50 -15.47 -0.09 -2.35
N LYS A 51 -14.84 -0.27 -1.18
CA LYS A 51 -13.48 -0.81 -1.08
C LYS A 51 -13.36 -2.23 -1.61
N GLN A 52 -14.35 -3.09 -1.33
CA GLN A 52 -14.43 -4.44 -1.89
C GLN A 52 -14.51 -4.40 -3.41
N ASP A 53 -15.34 -3.53 -3.98
CA ASP A 53 -15.48 -3.40 -5.43
C ASP A 53 -14.19 -2.87 -6.07
N ILE A 54 -13.53 -1.86 -5.47
CA ILE A 54 -12.26 -1.34 -5.97
C ILE A 54 -11.17 -2.43 -5.97
N TYR A 55 -11.11 -3.26 -4.92
CA TYR A 55 -10.19 -4.39 -4.86
C TYR A 55 -10.58 -5.49 -5.86
N PHE A 56 -11.88 -5.79 -5.97
CA PHE A 56 -12.41 -6.79 -6.88
C PHE A 56 -12.11 -6.42 -8.33
N TYR A 57 -12.26 -5.17 -8.75
CA TYR A 57 -11.94 -4.72 -10.11
C TYR A 57 -10.44 -4.44 -10.34
N ASP A 58 -9.56 -4.89 -9.43
CA ASP A 58 -8.10 -4.77 -9.54
C ASP A 58 -7.58 -3.31 -9.67
N LEU A 59 -8.40 -2.31 -9.36
CA LEU A 59 -8.05 -0.90 -9.51
C LEU A 59 -6.89 -0.51 -8.57
N ILE A 60 -6.86 -1.08 -7.36
CA ILE A 60 -5.74 -0.91 -6.42
C ILE A 60 -4.45 -1.56 -6.96
N HIS A 61 -4.55 -2.69 -7.64
CA HIS A 61 -3.38 -3.33 -8.27
C HIS A 61 -2.83 -2.48 -9.42
N TYR A 62 -3.70 -1.81 -10.19
CA TYR A 62 -3.29 -0.82 -11.18
C TYR A 62 -2.64 0.41 -10.56
N CYS A 63 -3.16 0.95 -9.45
CA CYS A 63 -2.49 2.03 -8.71
C CYS A 63 -1.08 1.62 -8.29
N LEU A 64 -0.93 0.40 -7.74
CA LEU A 64 0.36 -0.13 -7.31
C LEU A 64 1.35 -0.28 -8.48
N LEU A 65 0.86 -0.71 -9.65
CA LEU A 65 1.67 -0.79 -10.88
C LEU A 65 2.28 0.56 -11.24
N LEU A 66 1.46 1.63 -11.21
CA LEU A 66 1.91 2.97 -11.57
C LEU A 66 2.95 3.53 -10.61
N LEU A 67 2.87 3.21 -9.32
CA LEU A 67 3.85 3.67 -8.33
C LEU A 67 5.25 3.06 -8.53
N ARG A 68 5.33 1.87 -9.12
CA ARG A 68 6.61 1.22 -9.43
C ARG A 68 7.29 1.78 -10.68
N GLN A 69 6.57 2.56 -11.50
CA GLN A 69 7.10 3.17 -12.72
C GLN A 69 7.85 4.47 -12.44
N ASP A 70 8.48 5.03 -13.48
CA ASP A 70 9.04 6.37 -13.44
C ASP A 70 7.96 7.44 -13.28
N CYS A 71 7.77 7.90 -12.03
CA CYS A 71 6.78 8.91 -11.68
C CYS A 71 7.00 10.26 -12.38
N SER A 72 8.20 10.52 -12.91
CA SER A 72 8.48 11.70 -13.76
C SER A 72 7.80 11.64 -15.13
N ARG A 73 7.42 10.44 -15.61
CA ARG A 73 6.75 10.24 -16.91
C ARG A 73 5.23 10.12 -16.77
N LEU A 74 4.71 10.01 -15.54
CA LEU A 74 3.28 9.96 -15.27
C LEU A 74 2.64 11.33 -15.53
N HIS A 75 1.41 11.32 -16.05
CA HIS A 75 0.63 12.55 -16.17
C HIS A 75 0.32 13.11 -14.77
N GLY A 76 0.69 14.36 -14.51
CA GLY A 76 0.66 14.98 -13.17
C GLY A 76 1.84 14.60 -12.25
N GLY A 77 2.81 13.81 -12.73
CA GLY A 77 4.10 13.62 -12.10
C GLY A 77 4.07 13.03 -10.69
N TRP A 78 4.87 13.62 -9.78
CA TRP A 78 4.99 13.19 -8.39
C TRP A 78 3.74 13.48 -7.54
N ALA A 79 2.96 14.50 -7.91
CA ALA A 79 1.71 14.82 -7.24
C ALA A 79 0.70 13.67 -7.42
N THR A 80 0.58 13.14 -8.65
CA THR A 80 -0.26 11.97 -8.93
C THR A 80 0.22 10.75 -8.16
N ALA A 81 1.53 10.49 -8.11
CA ALA A 81 2.08 9.36 -7.37
C ALA A 81 1.80 9.45 -5.86
N ALA A 82 1.91 10.64 -5.26
CA ALA A 82 1.57 10.84 -3.85
C ALA A 82 0.07 10.60 -3.57
N GLN A 83 -0.81 11.03 -4.47
CA GLN A 83 -2.26 10.78 -4.33
C GLN A 83 -2.63 9.31 -4.54
N LEU A 84 -1.96 8.61 -5.47
CA LEU A 84 -2.15 7.16 -5.65
C LEU A 84 -1.69 6.38 -4.42
N ALA A 85 -0.60 6.80 -3.77
CA ALA A 85 -0.15 6.25 -2.49
C ALA A 85 -1.20 6.37 -1.39
N GLU A 86 -1.82 7.54 -1.28
CA GLU A 86 -2.94 7.81 -0.37
C GLU A 86 -4.17 6.94 -0.69
N ILE A 87 -4.54 6.80 -1.98
CA ILE A 87 -5.65 5.92 -2.38
C ILE A 87 -5.37 4.46 -1.98
N ILE A 88 -4.16 3.96 -2.21
CA ILE A 88 -3.77 2.60 -1.82
C ILE A 88 -3.91 2.43 -0.31
N SER A 89 -3.37 3.33 0.52
CA SER A 89 -3.44 3.21 1.97
C SER A 89 -4.88 3.25 2.49
N HIS A 90 -5.70 4.19 2.03
CA HIS A 90 -7.09 4.34 2.45
C HIS A 90 -7.98 3.16 2.04
N CYS A 91 -7.74 2.60 0.84
CA CYS A 91 -8.45 1.41 0.37
C CYS A 91 -8.09 0.17 1.17
N CYS A 92 -6.82 -0.03 1.51
CA CYS A 92 -6.36 -1.25 2.18
C CYS A 92 -6.78 -1.33 3.65
N VAL A 93 -6.95 -0.20 4.33
CA VAL A 93 -7.36 -0.17 5.74
C VAL A 93 -8.87 -0.37 5.86
N GLY A 94 -9.28 -1.37 6.65
CA GLY A 94 -10.69 -1.74 6.84
C GLY A 94 -11.33 -2.48 5.67
N LEU A 95 -10.53 -3.00 4.74
CA LEU A 95 -10.98 -3.87 3.66
C LEU A 95 -11.18 -5.30 4.16
N GLU A 96 -12.37 -5.84 3.97
CA GLU A 96 -12.67 -7.26 4.20
C GLU A 96 -12.62 -8.00 2.87
N VAL A 97 -11.51 -8.71 2.62
CA VAL A 97 -11.31 -9.49 1.40
C VAL A 97 -12.09 -10.80 1.47
N LYS A 98 -13.04 -10.99 0.54
CA LYS A 98 -13.85 -12.21 0.44
C LYS A 98 -13.13 -13.34 -0.30
N GLU A 99 -12.30 -12.99 -1.28
CA GLU A 99 -11.59 -13.93 -2.15
C GLU A 99 -10.09 -13.94 -1.82
N ASP A 100 -9.59 -15.08 -1.37
CA ASP A 100 -8.18 -15.32 -0.99
C ASP A 100 -7.56 -14.24 -0.07
N PRO A 101 -7.99 -14.18 1.21
CA PRO A 101 -7.43 -13.21 2.17
C PRO A 101 -5.94 -13.44 2.44
N GLU A 102 -5.43 -14.66 2.22
CA GLU A 102 -4.00 -14.94 2.42
C GLU A 102 -3.14 -14.26 1.35
N GLU A 103 -3.58 -14.24 0.09
CA GLU A 103 -2.88 -13.51 -0.97
C GLU A 103 -2.80 -12.01 -0.65
N PHE A 104 -3.88 -11.44 -0.11
CA PHE A 104 -3.91 -10.03 0.29
C PHE A 104 -2.88 -9.73 1.39
N HIS A 105 -2.90 -10.49 2.49
CA HIS A 105 -2.02 -10.23 3.63
C HIS A 105 -0.56 -10.64 3.41
N LYS A 106 -0.30 -11.75 2.70
CA LYS A 106 1.06 -12.30 2.53
C LYS A 106 1.80 -11.78 1.30
N LYS A 107 1.09 -11.32 0.26
CA LYS A 107 1.73 -10.85 -0.99
C LYS A 107 1.42 -9.41 -1.30
N PHE A 108 0.14 -9.04 -1.32
CA PHE A 108 -0.28 -7.71 -1.76
C PHE A 108 0.17 -6.62 -0.78
N LEU A 109 -0.16 -6.73 0.51
CA LEU A 109 0.21 -5.72 1.51
C LEU A 109 1.73 -5.51 1.64
N PRO A 110 2.58 -6.56 1.71
CA PRO A 110 4.03 -6.40 1.66
C PRO A 110 4.54 -5.71 0.39
N SER A 111 3.93 -6.01 -0.77
CA SER A 111 4.30 -5.35 -2.03
C SER A 111 3.85 -3.88 -2.07
N ALA A 112 2.71 -3.56 -1.44
CA ALA A 112 2.19 -2.21 -1.34
C ALA A 112 3.13 -1.34 -0.50
N ILE A 113 3.47 -1.81 0.70
CA ILE A 113 4.37 -1.07 1.60
C ILE A 113 5.78 -0.91 1.01
N ASP A 114 6.32 -1.94 0.35
CA ASP A 114 7.60 -1.85 -0.37
C ASP A 114 7.58 -0.75 -1.45
N SER A 115 6.50 -0.68 -2.23
CA SER A 115 6.36 0.33 -3.28
C SER A 115 6.20 1.74 -2.72
N LEU A 116 5.50 1.90 -1.59
CA LEU A 116 5.38 3.18 -0.88
C LEU A 116 6.73 3.65 -0.32
N LEU A 117 7.48 2.75 0.32
CA LEU A 117 8.82 3.05 0.85
C LEU A 117 9.80 3.40 -0.27
N PHE A 118 9.74 2.68 -1.39
CA PHE A 118 10.53 2.98 -2.58
C PHE A 118 10.19 4.38 -3.14
N LEU A 119 8.90 4.71 -3.25
CA LEU A 119 8.45 6.04 -3.68
C LEU A 119 8.96 7.14 -2.74
N GLY A 120 8.84 6.94 -1.43
CA GLY A 120 9.38 7.84 -0.41
C GLY A 120 10.87 8.09 -0.61
N ARG A 121 11.65 7.03 -0.84
CA ARG A 121 13.11 7.13 -1.07
C ARG A 121 13.46 7.90 -2.35
N ARG A 122 12.66 7.77 -3.41
CA ARG A 122 12.83 8.56 -4.63
C ARG A 122 12.53 10.03 -4.40
N LEU A 123 11.45 10.34 -3.68
CA LEU A 123 11.07 11.71 -3.32
C LEU A 123 12.15 12.37 -2.43
N GLN A 124 12.64 11.66 -1.42
CA GLN A 124 13.74 12.12 -0.57
C GLN A 124 15.00 12.45 -1.40
N ALA A 125 15.40 11.56 -2.32
CA ALA A 125 16.56 11.79 -3.18
C ALA A 125 16.38 12.99 -4.13
N ARG A 126 15.15 13.25 -4.59
CA ARG A 126 14.83 14.42 -5.43
C ARG A 126 14.81 15.70 -4.63
N PHE A 127 14.23 15.68 -3.44
CA PHE A 127 14.23 16.80 -2.51
C PHE A 127 15.66 17.26 -2.16
N ILE A 128 16.56 16.33 -1.83
CA ILE A 128 17.96 16.64 -1.51
C ILE A 128 18.70 17.27 -2.71
N ARG A 129 18.35 16.87 -3.94
CA ARG A 129 18.98 17.37 -5.18
C ARG A 129 18.35 18.66 -5.72
N ALA A 130 17.15 19.02 -5.27
CA ALA A 130 16.45 20.19 -5.76
C ALA A 130 17.21 21.47 -5.35
N ILE A 131 17.37 22.38 -6.31
CA ILE A 131 18.13 23.63 -6.10
C ILE A 131 17.16 24.78 -5.77
N LYS A 132 15.99 24.81 -6.41
CA LYS A 132 14.97 25.84 -6.19
C LYS A 132 14.11 25.50 -4.98
N ASP A 133 13.80 26.52 -4.18
CA ASP A 133 13.04 26.31 -2.95
C ASP A 133 11.56 25.98 -3.19
N GLU A 134 10.95 26.49 -4.27
CA GLU A 134 9.59 26.11 -4.69
C GLU A 134 9.49 24.60 -4.98
N GLU A 135 10.41 24.07 -5.80
CA GLU A 135 10.47 22.64 -6.13
C GLU A 135 10.75 21.78 -4.89
N LYS A 136 11.60 22.27 -3.96
CA LYS A 136 11.84 21.61 -2.68
C LYS A 136 10.57 21.49 -1.84
N GLN A 137 9.79 22.57 -1.73
CA GLN A 137 8.53 22.55 -0.97
C GLN A 137 7.53 21.56 -1.57
N ASP A 138 7.43 21.49 -2.89
CA ASP A 138 6.57 20.52 -3.57
C ASP A 138 7.00 19.07 -3.28
N PHE A 139 8.30 18.77 -3.43
CA PHE A 139 8.82 17.44 -3.11
C PHE A 139 8.65 17.07 -1.64
N LEU A 140 8.83 18.02 -0.73
CA LEU A 140 8.62 17.81 0.70
C LEU A 140 7.16 17.52 1.00
N ARG A 141 6.23 18.27 0.40
CA ARG A 141 4.79 18.04 0.54
C ARG A 141 4.40 16.65 0.03
N HIS A 142 4.88 16.26 -1.15
CA HIS A 142 4.64 14.92 -1.69
C HIS A 142 5.25 13.83 -0.81
N PHE A 143 6.44 14.07 -0.27
CA PHE A 143 7.10 13.14 0.65
C PHE A 143 6.30 12.97 1.94
N GLN A 144 5.77 14.06 2.52
CA GLN A 144 4.87 14.02 3.67
C GLN A 144 3.63 13.20 3.36
N THR A 145 2.95 13.46 2.24
CA THR A 145 1.75 12.69 1.85
C THR A 145 2.02 11.19 1.73
N VAL A 146 3.14 10.79 1.12
CA VAL A 146 3.53 9.37 1.02
C VAL A 146 3.84 8.78 2.40
N THR A 147 4.51 9.55 3.25
CA THR A 147 4.83 9.15 4.62
C THR A 147 3.57 8.98 5.48
N ASP A 148 2.62 9.90 5.37
CA ASP A 148 1.32 9.83 6.05
C ASP A 148 0.52 8.61 5.56
N ALA A 149 0.57 8.32 4.25
CA ALA A 149 -0.03 7.11 3.69
C ALA A 149 0.60 5.83 4.25
N ILE A 150 1.93 5.81 4.47
CA ILE A 150 2.63 4.70 5.14
C ILE A 150 2.14 4.55 6.59
N CYS A 151 2.09 5.64 7.35
CA CYS A 151 1.59 5.65 8.73
C CYS A 151 0.14 5.15 8.81
N TRP A 152 -0.72 5.59 7.89
CA TRP A 152 -2.12 5.17 7.82
C TRP A 152 -2.24 3.67 7.53
N LEU A 153 -1.52 3.17 6.53
CA LEU A 153 -1.52 1.75 6.16
C LEU A 153 -1.04 0.89 7.34
N PHE A 154 0.01 1.34 8.03
CA PHE A 154 0.52 0.69 9.23
C PHE A 154 -0.50 0.67 10.36
N GLY A 155 -1.14 1.81 10.65
CA GLY A 155 -2.15 1.93 11.71
C GLY A 155 -3.30 0.94 11.56
N GLY A 156 -3.63 0.54 10.33
CA GLY A 156 -4.61 -0.52 10.05
C GLY A 156 -4.07 -1.95 10.01
N HIS A 157 -2.75 -2.13 9.81
CA HIS A 157 -2.11 -3.43 9.56
C HIS A 157 -0.78 -3.57 10.30
N ILE A 158 -0.84 -3.73 11.63
CA ILE A 158 0.34 -3.86 12.52
C ILE A 158 1.26 -5.03 12.11
N GLN A 159 0.71 -6.05 11.45
CA GLN A 159 1.47 -7.20 10.92
C GLN A 159 2.58 -6.80 9.93
N LEU A 160 2.51 -5.60 9.33
CA LEU A 160 3.54 -5.09 8.42
C LEU A 160 4.80 -4.59 9.14
N THR A 161 4.82 -4.53 10.48
CA THR A 161 5.97 -4.03 11.26
C THR A 161 7.28 -4.70 10.85
N GLU A 162 7.30 -6.03 10.79
CA GLU A 162 8.50 -6.79 10.44
C GLU A 162 8.93 -6.49 9.00
N CYS A 163 7.97 -6.44 8.07
CA CYS A 163 8.23 -6.13 6.66
C CYS A 163 8.85 -4.74 6.48
N VAL A 164 8.40 -3.73 7.23
CA VAL A 164 8.93 -2.36 7.13
C VAL A 164 10.32 -2.25 7.73
N LEU A 165 10.53 -2.79 8.94
CA LEU A 165 11.80 -2.66 9.63
C LEU A 165 12.93 -3.45 8.94
N GLN A 166 12.60 -4.54 8.23
CA GLN A 166 13.56 -5.29 7.42
C GLN A 166 13.76 -4.72 6.00
N ASN A 167 12.99 -3.70 5.59
CA ASN A 167 13.05 -3.17 4.23
C ASN A 167 14.29 -2.29 4.03
N ASP A 168 15.09 -2.62 3.01
CA ASP A 168 16.31 -1.87 2.65
C ASP A 168 16.02 -0.38 2.34
N HIS A 169 14.85 -0.06 1.77
CA HIS A 169 14.45 1.32 1.47
C HIS A 169 14.10 2.11 2.74
N PHE A 170 13.49 1.48 3.74
CA PHE A 170 13.18 2.13 5.01
C PHE A 170 14.45 2.48 5.79
N LEU A 171 15.41 1.54 5.87
CA LEU A 171 16.70 1.80 6.51
C LEU A 171 17.47 2.92 5.80
N GLN A 172 17.42 2.97 4.46
CA GLN A 172 18.02 4.07 3.69
C GLN A 172 17.32 5.41 3.90
N LEU A 173 15.99 5.42 4.04
CA LEU A 173 15.22 6.62 4.37
C LEU A 173 15.65 7.19 5.74
N LEU A 174 15.92 6.32 6.70
CA LEU A 174 16.37 6.69 8.04
C LEU A 174 17.80 7.24 8.02
N ILE A 175 18.69 6.70 7.17
CA ILE A 175 20.07 7.18 6.99
C ILE A 175 20.08 8.43 6.09
N THR A 176 19.60 9.55 6.63
CA THR A 176 19.64 10.88 6.01
C THR A 176 20.19 11.94 6.96
N ASP A 177 20.98 12.87 6.42
CA ASP A 177 21.51 14.03 7.14
C ASP A 177 20.56 15.24 7.06
N ASN A 178 19.56 15.18 6.18
CA ASN A 178 18.60 16.27 6.03
C ASN A 178 17.56 16.24 7.16
N VAL A 179 17.53 17.33 7.94
CA VAL A 179 16.67 17.51 9.12
C VAL A 179 15.19 17.25 8.83
N GLU A 180 14.63 17.85 7.79
CA GLU A 180 13.19 17.79 7.51
C GLU A 180 12.77 16.36 7.16
N THR A 181 13.50 15.72 6.26
CA THR A 181 13.22 14.32 5.89
C THR A 181 13.50 13.35 7.03
N ALA A 182 14.52 13.60 7.86
CA ALA A 182 14.81 12.79 9.04
C ALA A 182 13.65 12.81 10.03
N VAL A 183 13.10 13.99 10.35
CA VAL A 183 11.97 14.13 11.29
C VAL A 183 10.72 13.42 10.76
N ILE A 184 10.43 13.54 9.46
CA ILE A 184 9.30 12.88 8.82
C ILE A 184 9.47 11.34 8.84
N VAL A 185 10.66 10.80 8.55
CA VAL A 185 10.89 9.34 8.61
C VAL A 185 10.88 8.83 10.06
N MET A 186 11.35 9.65 11.00
CA MET A 186 11.27 9.34 12.43
C MET A 186 9.82 9.27 12.93
N SER A 187 8.87 9.99 12.34
CA SER A 187 7.45 9.86 12.71
C SER A 187 6.86 8.51 12.26
N VAL A 188 7.30 7.98 11.11
CA VAL A 188 6.97 6.61 10.68
C VAL A 188 7.54 5.61 11.66
N LEU A 189 8.81 5.76 12.04
CA LEU A 189 9.41 4.88 13.03
C LEU A 189 8.64 4.96 14.37
N HIS A 190 8.28 6.15 14.83
CA HIS A 190 7.45 6.34 16.01
C HIS A 190 6.11 5.58 15.90
N SER A 191 5.48 5.58 14.73
CA SER A 191 4.23 4.84 14.50
C SER A 191 4.42 3.32 14.57
N ILE A 192 5.60 2.82 14.20
CA ILE A 192 5.90 1.38 14.07
C ILE A 192 6.44 0.76 15.37
N LEU A 193 7.02 1.57 16.26
CA LEU A 193 7.70 1.07 17.46
C LEU A 193 6.74 0.43 18.47
N GLY A 194 6.69 -0.90 18.41
CA GLY A 194 6.00 -1.77 19.35
C GLY A 194 6.37 -3.26 19.24
N VAL A 195 7.42 -3.65 18.49
CA VAL A 195 7.71 -5.07 18.19
C VAL A 195 9.22 -5.37 18.04
N ASP A 196 9.57 -6.62 18.39
CA ASP A 196 10.78 -7.45 18.29
C ASP A 196 12.19 -6.86 18.54
N GLU A 197 12.95 -7.56 19.40
CA GLU A 197 14.22 -7.06 19.97
C GLU A 197 15.38 -7.06 18.97
N GLU A 198 15.48 -8.04 18.06
CA GLU A 198 16.65 -8.21 17.18
C GLU A 198 16.76 -7.12 16.10
N ILE A 199 15.63 -6.68 15.53
CA ILE A 199 15.61 -5.70 14.43
C ILE A 199 15.86 -4.28 14.98
N LEU A 200 15.45 -4.04 16.22
CA LEU A 200 15.61 -2.75 16.92
C LEU A 200 17.07 -2.32 17.05
N HIS A 201 18.02 -3.27 17.08
CA HIS A 201 19.46 -2.98 17.18
C HIS A 201 19.98 -2.17 15.98
N SER A 202 19.49 -2.44 14.78
CA SER A 202 19.93 -1.73 13.56
C SER A 202 19.44 -0.28 13.52
N VAL A 203 18.25 -0.04 14.09
CA VAL A 203 17.64 1.29 14.20
C VAL A 203 18.23 2.06 15.40
N LEU A 204 18.56 1.36 16.47
CA LEU A 204 19.17 1.94 17.68
C LEU A 204 20.48 2.66 17.36
N ASP A 205 21.35 2.00 16.58
CA ASP A 205 22.67 2.55 16.24
C ASP A 205 22.53 3.85 15.43
N GLU A 206 21.57 3.91 14.49
CA GLU A 206 21.29 5.11 13.71
C GLU A 206 20.68 6.23 14.58
N LEU A 207 19.80 5.92 15.54
CA LEU A 207 19.23 6.94 16.43
C LEU A 207 20.26 7.51 17.40
N VAL A 208 21.13 6.67 17.95
CA VAL A 208 22.21 7.13 18.83
C VAL A 208 23.22 7.96 18.02
N TYR A 209 23.52 7.55 16.78
CA TYR A 209 24.32 8.35 15.87
C TYR A 209 23.69 9.72 15.60
N LYS A 210 22.39 9.77 15.25
CA LYS A 210 21.70 11.05 15.02
C LYS A 210 21.62 11.92 16.27
N LEU A 211 21.48 11.34 17.46
CA LEU A 211 21.48 12.10 18.72
C LEU A 211 22.86 12.68 19.05
N SER A 212 23.94 11.93 18.77
CA SER A 212 25.32 12.34 19.08
C SER A 212 25.91 13.29 18.04
N SER A 213 25.54 13.15 16.77
CA SER A 213 26.09 13.92 15.65
C SER A 213 25.26 15.15 15.28
N SER A 214 23.94 15.17 15.55
CA SER A 214 23.08 16.29 15.18
C SER A 214 23.23 17.47 16.12
N SER A 215 23.57 18.65 15.59
CA SER A 215 23.47 19.93 16.29
C SER A 215 22.04 20.49 16.32
N ASN A 216 21.09 19.87 15.61
CA ASN A 216 19.72 20.35 15.50
C ASN A 216 18.85 19.84 16.67
N PRO A 217 18.24 20.73 17.47
CA PRO A 217 17.45 20.34 18.64
C PRO A 217 16.17 19.58 18.29
N VAL A 218 15.61 19.75 17.08
CA VAL A 218 14.39 19.07 16.64
C VAL A 218 14.67 17.58 16.38
N VAL A 219 15.77 17.29 15.68
CA VAL A 219 16.23 15.90 15.43
C VAL A 219 16.62 15.24 16.75
N GLY A 220 17.34 15.96 17.62
CA GLY A 220 17.70 15.46 18.95
C GLY A 220 16.48 15.12 19.80
N ASN A 221 15.46 15.98 19.83
CA ASN A 221 14.21 15.72 20.55
C ASN A 221 13.44 14.52 19.98
N ALA A 222 13.33 14.42 18.65
CA ALA A 222 12.67 13.29 17.99
C ALA A 222 13.40 11.97 18.29
N ALA A 223 14.73 11.92 18.14
CA ALA A 223 15.54 10.76 18.47
C ALA A 223 15.45 10.39 19.96
N THR A 224 15.45 11.37 20.86
CA THR A 224 15.31 11.13 22.31
C THR A 224 13.95 10.53 22.65
N LYS A 225 12.86 11.05 22.07
CA LYS A 225 11.51 10.49 22.25
C LYS A 225 11.42 9.04 21.75
N LEU A 226 12.00 8.75 20.58
CA LEU A 226 12.05 7.40 20.02
C LEU A 226 12.84 6.45 20.93
N LEU A 227 14.02 6.86 21.42
CA LEU A 227 14.83 6.07 22.34
C LEU A 227 14.10 5.81 23.67
N LEU A 228 13.37 6.79 24.19
CA LEU A 228 12.54 6.62 25.39
C LEU A 228 11.40 5.62 25.15
N LEU A 229 10.73 5.68 23.99
CA LEU A 229 9.71 4.71 23.62
C LEU A 229 10.30 3.30 23.51
N MET A 230 11.43 3.14 22.83
CA MET A 230 12.14 1.87 22.75
C MET A 230 12.53 1.31 24.12
N ALA A 231 13.03 2.18 25.01
CA ALA A 231 13.39 1.81 26.38
C ALA A 231 12.18 1.36 27.21
N ASN A 232 11.00 1.94 26.97
CA ASN A 232 9.75 1.53 27.62
C ASN A 232 9.29 0.14 27.14
N PHE A 233 9.52 -0.20 25.87
CA PHE A 233 9.11 -1.49 25.29
C PHE A 233 10.12 -2.63 25.53
N CYS A 234 11.42 -2.34 25.64
CA CYS A 234 12.45 -3.37 25.82
C CYS A 234 13.40 -3.05 27.00
N LYS A 235 13.17 -3.70 28.15
CA LYS A 235 14.05 -3.60 29.34
C LYS A 235 15.47 -4.14 29.09
N GLN A 236 15.65 -5.02 28.09
CA GLN A 236 16.97 -5.53 27.71
C GLN A 236 17.76 -4.50 26.89
N LEU A 237 17.09 -3.64 26.12
CA LEU A 237 17.71 -2.55 25.38
C LEU A 237 18.32 -1.51 26.30
N LEU A 238 17.74 -1.27 27.48
CA LEU A 238 18.34 -0.43 28.53
C LEU A 238 19.68 -0.99 29.02
N LYS A 239 19.80 -2.33 29.10
CA LYS A 239 21.08 -2.97 29.42
C LYS A 239 22.06 -2.85 28.25
N LEU A 240 21.60 -3.01 27.01
CA LEU A 240 22.43 -2.85 25.81
C LEU A 240 22.90 -1.41 25.58
N LEU A 241 22.05 -0.42 25.86
CA LEU A 241 22.44 0.99 25.87
C LEU A 241 23.52 1.24 26.93
N ALA A 242 23.32 0.69 28.13
CA ALA A 242 24.26 0.82 29.22
C ALA A 242 25.57 0.01 29.04
N THR A 243 25.61 -1.01 28.17
CA THR A 243 26.82 -1.81 27.91
C THR A 243 27.55 -1.40 26.63
N ARG A 244 26.81 -1.10 25.55
CA ARG A 244 27.36 -0.84 24.20
C ARG A 244 27.76 0.63 23.99
N TYR A 245 27.11 1.55 24.70
CA TYR A 245 27.35 3.00 24.58
C TYR A 245 27.96 3.62 25.86
N LYS A 246 28.52 2.79 26.74
CA LYS A 246 29.08 3.22 28.04
C LYS A 246 30.40 3.99 27.94
N GLU A 247 30.97 4.15 26.75
CA GLU A 247 32.27 4.83 26.57
C GLU A 247 32.17 6.16 25.82
N THR A 248 31.25 7.04 26.20
CA THR A 248 31.42 8.50 26.02
C THR A 248 30.66 9.29 27.10
N ALA A 249 30.90 8.98 28.36
CA ALA A 249 30.68 9.91 29.46
C ALA A 249 31.79 9.72 30.49
N PRO A 250 32.89 10.49 30.45
CA PRO A 250 33.78 10.53 31.60
C PRO A 250 33.01 11.17 32.74
N GLY A 251 33.07 10.53 33.90
CA GLY A 251 32.39 10.99 35.11
C GLY A 251 32.68 12.45 35.41
N SER A 252 31.66 13.28 35.30
CA SER A 252 31.55 14.54 36.03
C SER A 252 30.09 14.94 35.96
N LEU A 253 29.33 14.55 36.99
CA LEU A 253 28.11 15.23 37.42
C LEU A 253 27.57 14.68 38.75
N TYR A 254 28.30 13.79 39.43
CA TYR A 254 28.06 13.48 40.83
C TYR A 254 29.39 13.52 41.59
N ASN A 255 29.71 14.68 42.18
CA ASN A 255 30.18 14.77 43.56
C ASN A 255 30.30 16.24 44.01
N SER A 256 29.60 16.54 45.12
CA SER A 256 29.94 17.46 46.21
C SER A 256 30.45 18.88 45.90
N GLY A 257 29.71 19.88 46.36
CA GLY A 257 30.06 21.29 46.27
C GLY A 257 31.33 21.71 47.01
N ASN A 258 31.97 22.77 46.51
CA ASN A 258 32.38 23.95 47.26
C ASN A 258 33.05 24.98 46.32
N VAL A 259 32.56 26.21 46.45
CA VAL A 259 33.15 27.55 46.31
C VAL A 259 34.55 27.74 45.67
N GLU A 260 34.61 28.79 44.83
CA GLU A 260 35.75 29.67 44.46
C GLU A 260 36.70 29.33 43.29
N GLY A 261 36.73 30.24 42.30
CA GLY A 261 37.97 30.98 41.99
C GLY A 261 38.72 30.69 40.67
N ILE A 262 38.67 31.68 39.77
CA ILE A 262 39.80 32.22 38.99
C ILE A 262 40.37 31.40 37.80
N SER A 263 40.03 31.92 36.61
CA SER A 263 40.91 32.31 35.48
C SER A 263 41.95 31.36 34.84
N ASP A 264 41.99 31.49 33.51
CA ASP A 264 43.14 31.46 32.61
C ASP A 264 43.41 30.24 31.70
N LYS A 265 43.26 30.56 30.39
CA LYS A 265 44.18 30.27 29.26
C LYS A 265 44.04 28.95 28.48
N LYS A 266 43.46 29.11 27.28
CA LYS A 266 43.99 28.77 25.94
C LYS A 266 45.21 27.81 25.89
N LYS A 267 45.03 26.67 25.21
CA LYS A 267 45.70 26.21 23.97
C LYS A 267 45.73 24.69 23.92
N ALA A 268 45.18 24.11 22.86
CA ALA A 268 45.89 23.15 21.98
C ALA A 268 44.87 22.53 21.01
N GLU A 269 44.64 23.22 19.90
CA GLU A 269 44.17 22.61 18.67
C GLU A 269 45.43 22.15 17.92
N LYS A 270 45.67 20.83 17.83
CA LYS A 270 46.01 20.08 16.60
C LYS A 270 46.66 18.70 16.86
N THR A 271 46.12 17.75 16.09
CA THR A 271 46.77 16.56 15.47
C THR A 271 47.07 15.33 16.33
N ALA A 272 46.10 14.42 16.39
CA ALA A 272 46.17 12.95 16.23
C ALA A 272 44.74 12.41 16.51
N SER A 273 44.11 11.49 15.80
CA SER A 273 44.54 10.54 14.77
C SER A 273 43.31 10.06 13.98
N SER A 274 43.34 10.28 12.67
CA SER A 274 42.38 9.84 11.65
C SER A 274 42.43 8.32 11.37
N SER A 275 42.76 7.49 12.36
CA SER A 275 43.00 6.04 12.20
C SER A 275 41.76 5.20 12.52
N ASP A 276 40.98 5.60 13.53
CA ASP A 276 39.94 4.72 14.09
C ASP A 276 38.67 4.66 13.22
N ASN A 277 38.39 5.73 12.46
CA ASN A 277 37.29 5.78 11.50
C ASN A 277 37.48 4.89 10.26
N LEU A 278 38.71 4.44 9.97
CA LEU A 278 38.97 3.54 8.83
C LEU A 278 38.77 2.06 9.22
N ALA A 279 39.07 1.70 10.47
CA ALA A 279 38.90 0.36 11.00
C ALA A 279 37.41 -0.02 11.11
N GLU A 280 36.56 0.89 11.57
CA GLU A 280 35.11 0.69 11.62
C GLU A 280 34.48 0.59 10.23
N LYS A 281 34.93 1.43 9.27
CA LYS A 281 34.50 1.33 7.86
C LYS A 281 34.92 0.00 7.21
N LEU A 282 36.13 -0.47 7.46
CA LEU A 282 36.62 -1.77 6.97
C LEU A 282 35.89 -2.96 7.62
N GLN A 283 35.52 -2.86 8.90
CA GLN A 283 34.75 -3.90 9.59
C GLN A 283 33.30 -3.96 9.09
N ALA A 284 32.65 -2.81 8.85
CA ALA A 284 31.32 -2.74 8.25
C ALA A 284 31.31 -3.29 6.82
N CYS A 285 32.32 -2.95 5.99
CA CYS A 285 32.45 -3.50 4.64
C CYS A 285 32.68 -5.02 4.64
N LYS A 286 33.56 -5.54 5.50
CA LYS A 286 33.80 -7.00 5.63
C LYS A 286 32.57 -7.75 6.16
N PHE A 287 31.78 -7.12 7.02
CA PHE A 287 30.51 -7.66 7.51
C PHE A 287 29.45 -7.71 6.41
N LEU A 288 29.33 -6.65 5.61
CA LEU A 288 28.43 -6.61 4.44
C LEU A 288 28.85 -7.59 3.35
N GLU A 289 30.15 -7.79 3.11
CA GLU A 289 30.66 -8.85 2.22
C GLU A 289 30.35 -10.24 2.75
N LYS A 290 30.52 -10.49 4.07
CA LYS A 290 30.12 -11.76 4.69
C LYS A 290 28.61 -12.00 4.58
N ARG A 291 27.77 -10.96 4.67
CA ARG A 291 26.31 -11.05 4.48
C ARG A 291 25.93 -11.31 3.02
N ARG A 292 26.61 -10.66 2.06
CA ARG A 292 26.47 -10.94 0.62
C ARG A 292 26.86 -12.38 0.27
N ARG A 293 27.90 -12.93 0.92
CA ARG A 293 28.31 -14.34 0.77
C ARG A 293 27.38 -15.34 1.48
N LYS A 294 26.55 -14.89 2.42
CA LYS A 294 25.56 -15.71 3.15
C LYS A 294 24.17 -15.72 2.52
N ARG A 295 23.89 -14.89 1.51
CA ARG A 295 22.74 -15.10 0.61
C ARG A 295 23.05 -16.31 -0.26
N THR A 296 22.73 -17.49 0.25
CA THR A 296 22.56 -18.69 -0.57
C THR A 296 21.41 -18.41 -1.53
N LEU A 297 21.76 -17.93 -2.73
CA LEU A 297 21.00 -18.29 -3.92
C LEU A 297 20.86 -19.81 -3.87
N SER A 298 19.65 -20.31 -4.06
CA SER A 298 19.43 -21.74 -4.28
C SER A 298 20.49 -22.26 -5.24
N PRO A 299 21.04 -23.49 -5.05
CA PRO A 299 21.97 -24.07 -6.00
C PRO A 299 21.24 -24.16 -7.34
N TRP A 300 21.47 -23.18 -8.20
CA TRP A 300 21.12 -23.27 -9.60
C TRP A 300 21.88 -24.50 -10.07
N LYS A 301 21.14 -25.55 -10.45
CA LYS A 301 21.75 -26.73 -11.06
C LYS A 301 22.35 -26.22 -12.36
N ASP A 302 23.67 -26.07 -12.38
CA ASP A 302 24.38 -25.75 -13.62
C ASP A 302 23.90 -26.73 -14.68
N PRO A 303 23.33 -26.26 -15.81
CA PRO A 303 23.13 -27.14 -16.94
C PRO A 303 24.50 -27.75 -17.29
N LYS A 304 24.53 -29.06 -17.56
CA LYS A 304 25.74 -29.83 -17.88
C LYS A 304 26.73 -28.96 -18.65
N GLY A 305 27.87 -28.65 -18.03
CA GLY A 305 28.83 -27.69 -18.56
C GLY A 305 29.20 -28.03 -19.99
N LEU A 306 29.05 -27.06 -20.90
CA LEU A 306 29.58 -27.18 -22.26
C LEU A 306 31.08 -27.50 -22.18
N THR A 307 31.52 -28.52 -22.91
CA THR A 307 32.94 -28.86 -23.08
C THR A 307 33.69 -27.66 -23.68
N ASP A 308 34.95 -27.44 -23.33
CA ASP A 308 35.73 -26.27 -23.77
C ASP A 308 35.78 -26.11 -25.30
N GLU A 309 35.74 -27.23 -26.03
CA GLU A 309 35.63 -27.24 -27.50
C GLU A 309 34.31 -26.65 -28.01
N GLN A 310 33.19 -26.96 -27.33
CA GLN A 310 31.88 -26.41 -27.68
C GLN A 310 31.79 -24.92 -27.34
N ARG A 311 32.46 -24.49 -26.27
CA ARG A 311 32.59 -23.06 -25.91
C ARG A 311 33.33 -22.30 -27.00
N LEU A 312 34.47 -22.81 -27.46
CA LEU A 312 35.25 -22.21 -28.55
C LEU A 312 34.47 -22.16 -29.88
N ALA A 313 33.77 -23.25 -30.22
CA ALA A 313 32.95 -23.29 -31.43
C ALA A 313 31.76 -22.31 -31.39
N LEU A 314 31.13 -22.15 -30.22
CA LEU A 314 30.06 -21.16 -30.04
C LEU A 314 30.61 -19.73 -30.01
N GLN A 315 31.77 -19.51 -29.40
CA GLN A 315 32.47 -18.23 -29.40
C GLN A 315 32.75 -17.80 -30.85
N GLN A 316 33.30 -18.68 -31.68
CA GLN A 316 33.53 -18.39 -33.10
C GLN A 316 32.24 -18.07 -33.85
N LYS A 317 31.16 -18.82 -33.62
CA LYS A 317 29.86 -18.53 -34.24
C LYS A 317 29.30 -17.17 -33.82
N VAL A 318 29.47 -16.79 -32.55
CA VAL A 318 29.06 -15.47 -32.04
C VAL A 318 29.91 -14.37 -32.65
N ASP A 319 31.23 -14.55 -32.71
CA ASP A 319 32.16 -13.56 -33.28
C ASP A 319 31.90 -13.35 -34.77
N ASP A 320 31.65 -14.41 -35.53
CA ASP A 320 31.31 -14.33 -36.95
C ASP A 320 29.95 -13.67 -37.18
N TYR A 321 28.97 -13.92 -36.31
CA TYR A 321 27.68 -13.23 -36.36
C TYR A 321 27.81 -11.74 -36.03
N ILE A 322 28.63 -11.36 -35.05
CA ILE A 322 28.90 -9.96 -34.68
C ILE A 322 29.62 -9.23 -35.81
N LYS A 323 30.58 -9.87 -36.50
CA LYS A 323 31.24 -9.30 -37.69
C LYS A 323 30.25 -9.02 -38.81
N LEU A 324 29.26 -9.89 -39.00
CA LEU A 324 28.23 -9.75 -40.03
C LEU A 324 27.14 -8.73 -39.64
N HIS A 325 26.96 -8.46 -38.33
CA HIS A 325 25.97 -7.51 -37.81
C HIS A 325 26.61 -6.51 -36.84
N PRO A 326 27.39 -5.53 -37.35
CA PRO A 326 27.93 -4.48 -36.51
C PRO A 326 26.78 -3.72 -35.84
N ALA A 327 26.70 -3.79 -34.51
CA ALA A 327 25.73 -3.01 -33.77
C ALA A 327 26.00 -1.53 -34.01
N SER A 328 24.95 -0.75 -34.28
CA SER A 328 25.04 0.71 -34.27
C SER A 328 25.69 1.15 -32.95
N GLN A 329 26.69 2.04 -33.02
CA GLN A 329 27.40 2.52 -31.82
C GLN A 329 26.39 3.21 -30.89
N MET A 330 25.90 2.45 -29.92
CA MET A 330 25.12 2.95 -28.80
C MET A 330 26.09 3.17 -27.65
N SER A 331 26.06 4.35 -27.05
CA SER A 331 26.79 4.63 -25.79
C SER A 331 26.39 3.59 -24.72
N GLU A 332 27.32 3.23 -23.83
CA GLU A 332 27.07 2.34 -22.71
C GLU A 332 25.94 2.86 -21.79
N GLU A 333 25.78 4.17 -21.72
CA GLU A 333 24.69 4.81 -20.97
C GLU A 333 23.34 4.58 -21.65
N MET A 334 23.28 4.72 -22.97
CA MET A 334 22.10 4.47 -23.79
C MET A 334 21.67 3.00 -23.76
N SER A 335 22.63 2.06 -23.73
CA SER A 335 22.31 0.62 -23.66
C SER A 335 21.77 0.23 -22.29
N LYS A 336 22.35 0.78 -21.20
CA LYS A 336 21.83 0.61 -19.83
C LYS A 336 20.43 1.18 -19.69
N GLU A 337 20.20 2.38 -20.21
CA GLU A 337 18.88 3.02 -20.23
C GLU A 337 17.86 2.18 -21.01
N LEU A 338 18.22 1.68 -22.19
CA LEU A 338 17.31 0.85 -22.99
C LEU A 338 17.02 -0.50 -22.32
N HIS A 339 18.00 -1.09 -21.63
CA HIS A 339 17.81 -2.31 -20.86
C HIS A 339 16.86 -2.08 -19.68
N MET A 340 17.03 -0.98 -18.95
CA MET A 340 16.13 -0.58 -17.86
C MET A 340 14.70 -0.37 -18.39
N GLN A 341 14.54 0.36 -19.50
CA GLN A 341 13.23 0.56 -20.13
C GLN A 341 12.58 -0.75 -20.60
N ALA A 342 13.36 -1.68 -21.14
CA ALA A 342 12.87 -2.99 -21.55
C ALA A 342 12.43 -3.84 -20.35
N GLN A 343 13.20 -3.83 -19.26
CA GLN A 343 12.83 -4.52 -18.01
C GLN A 343 11.55 -3.92 -17.39
N GLU A 344 11.41 -2.59 -17.40
CA GLU A 344 10.20 -1.92 -16.94
C GLU A 344 8.98 -2.30 -17.78
N LYS A 345 9.09 -2.27 -19.11
CA LYS A 345 8.00 -2.70 -20.01
C LYS A 345 7.62 -4.16 -19.80
N LEU A 346 8.61 -5.03 -19.58
CA LEU A 346 8.35 -6.44 -19.28
C LEU A 346 7.65 -6.60 -17.93
N ALA A 347 8.08 -5.89 -16.89
CA ALA A 347 7.44 -5.91 -15.58
C ALA A 347 5.98 -5.41 -15.66
N GLN A 348 5.73 -4.36 -16.46
CA GLN A 348 4.39 -3.85 -16.75
C GLN A 348 3.54 -4.89 -17.47
N PHE A 349 4.06 -5.50 -18.54
CA PHE A 349 3.35 -6.53 -19.29
C PHE A 349 3.03 -7.74 -18.41
N LEU A 350 3.99 -8.24 -17.63
CA LEU A 350 3.78 -9.39 -16.76
C LEU A 350 2.76 -9.10 -15.65
N LEU A 351 2.78 -7.89 -15.08
CA LEU A 351 1.81 -7.53 -14.06
C LEU A 351 0.42 -7.32 -14.67
N ARG A 352 0.30 -6.63 -15.81
CA ARG A 352 -0.96 -6.46 -16.54
C ARG A 352 -1.53 -7.79 -17.02
N SER A 353 -0.68 -8.67 -17.55
CA SER A 353 -1.06 -10.02 -17.96
C SER A 353 -1.61 -10.84 -16.80
N ARG A 354 -1.10 -10.67 -15.56
CA ARG A 354 -1.70 -11.30 -14.37
C ARG A 354 -3.10 -10.76 -14.08
N LEU A 355 -3.30 -9.45 -14.22
CA LEU A 355 -4.63 -8.83 -14.04
C LEU A 355 -5.60 -9.32 -15.11
N ASP A 356 -5.17 -9.34 -16.38
CA ASP A 356 -5.96 -9.87 -17.50
C ASP A 356 -6.28 -11.36 -17.31
N GLN A 357 -5.32 -12.15 -16.80
CA GLN A 357 -5.52 -13.55 -16.50
C GLN A 357 -6.53 -13.76 -15.37
N ARG A 358 -6.48 -12.95 -14.30
CA ARG A 358 -7.50 -12.97 -13.24
C ARG A 358 -8.87 -12.59 -13.78
N ALA A 359 -8.95 -11.54 -14.61
CA ALA A 359 -10.19 -11.13 -15.25
C ALA A 359 -10.76 -12.24 -16.16
N ALA A 360 -9.90 -12.94 -16.91
CA ALA A 360 -10.29 -14.06 -17.77
C ALA A 360 -10.81 -15.25 -16.95
N GLN A 361 -10.08 -15.67 -15.90
CA GLN A 361 -10.50 -16.73 -14.99
C GLN A 361 -11.87 -16.42 -14.35
N ARG A 362 -12.10 -15.15 -14.00
CA ARG A 362 -13.39 -14.70 -13.47
C ARG A 362 -14.51 -14.80 -14.49
N ARG A 363 -14.27 -14.36 -15.73
CA ARG A 363 -15.24 -14.50 -16.83
C ARG A 363 -15.56 -15.97 -17.07
N GLU A 364 -14.56 -16.84 -17.10
CA GLU A 364 -14.76 -18.29 -17.24
C GLU A 364 -15.58 -18.87 -16.09
N THR A 365 -15.30 -18.46 -14.85
CA THR A 365 -16.07 -18.91 -13.68
C THR A 365 -17.53 -18.47 -13.75
N LEU A 366 -17.78 -17.22 -14.14
CA LEU A 366 -19.15 -16.70 -14.31
C LEU A 366 -19.87 -17.39 -15.46
N LEU A 367 -19.20 -17.63 -16.59
CA LEU A 367 -19.76 -18.36 -17.72
C LEU A 367 -20.12 -19.80 -17.33
N ALA A 368 -19.23 -20.48 -16.59
CA ALA A 368 -19.52 -21.81 -16.06
C ALA A 368 -20.74 -21.79 -15.15
N GLN A 369 -20.85 -20.81 -14.25
CA GLN A 369 -22.01 -20.66 -13.38
C GLN A 369 -23.31 -20.42 -14.17
N VAL A 370 -23.29 -19.49 -15.13
CA VAL A 370 -24.46 -19.20 -15.98
C VAL A 370 -24.85 -20.45 -16.77
N ASN A 371 -23.89 -21.19 -17.32
CA ASN A 371 -24.18 -22.43 -18.03
C ASN A 371 -24.81 -23.47 -17.11
N THR A 372 -24.32 -23.64 -15.88
CA THR A 372 -24.94 -24.55 -14.91
C THR A 372 -26.35 -24.11 -14.54
N ASP A 373 -26.59 -22.81 -14.35
CA ASP A 373 -27.92 -22.27 -14.03
C ASP A 373 -28.89 -22.46 -15.23
N VAL A 374 -28.42 -22.26 -16.46
CA VAL A 374 -29.19 -22.50 -17.69
C VAL A 374 -29.52 -23.97 -17.86
N GLU A 375 -28.56 -24.90 -17.68
CA GLU A 375 -28.82 -26.34 -17.75
C GLU A 375 -29.86 -26.76 -16.69
N LEU A 376 -29.78 -26.19 -15.49
CA LEU A 376 -30.70 -26.47 -14.39
C LEU A 376 -32.12 -25.97 -14.71
N LEU A 377 -32.25 -24.80 -15.35
CA LEU A 377 -33.54 -24.27 -15.83
C LEU A 377 -34.10 -25.03 -17.04
N MET A 378 -33.24 -25.43 -17.98
CA MET A 378 -33.66 -26.20 -19.17
C MET A 378 -34.15 -27.60 -18.81
N ASN A 379 -33.62 -28.18 -17.74
CA ASN A 379 -34.03 -29.48 -17.21
C ASN A 379 -35.09 -29.36 -16.10
N ALA A 380 -35.73 -28.20 -15.94
CA ALA A 380 -36.74 -28.01 -14.90
C ALA A 380 -37.98 -28.89 -15.16
N PRO A 381 -38.41 -29.69 -14.17
CA PRO A 381 -39.62 -30.50 -14.32
C PRO A 381 -40.86 -29.62 -14.46
N ARG A 382 -41.90 -30.16 -15.10
CA ARG A 382 -43.19 -29.48 -15.23
C ARG A 382 -43.80 -29.27 -13.85
N LEU A 383 -44.51 -28.15 -13.65
CA LEU A 383 -45.12 -27.80 -12.37
C LEU A 383 -46.03 -28.89 -11.77
N ALA A 384 -46.61 -29.76 -12.61
CA ALA A 384 -47.47 -30.86 -12.19
C ALA A 384 -46.69 -32.11 -11.71
N GLU A 385 -45.40 -32.22 -12.01
CA GLU A 385 -44.56 -33.41 -11.81
C GLU A 385 -43.46 -33.17 -10.75
N ILE A 386 -43.42 -31.99 -10.13
CA ILE A 386 -42.39 -31.59 -9.16
C ILE A 386 -42.44 -32.48 -7.91
N THR A 387 -41.29 -33.06 -7.55
CA THR A 387 -41.08 -33.71 -6.26
C THR A 387 -40.30 -32.81 -5.29
N GLU A 388 -40.35 -33.10 -3.99
CA GLU A 388 -39.62 -32.34 -2.95
C GLU A 388 -38.10 -32.40 -3.15
N LYS A 389 -37.59 -33.46 -3.80
CA LYS A 389 -36.19 -33.60 -4.17
C LYS A 389 -35.79 -32.64 -5.28
N ASP A 390 -36.68 -32.38 -6.23
CA ASP A 390 -36.44 -31.43 -7.31
C ASP A 390 -36.42 -30.00 -6.76
N LEU A 391 -37.31 -29.67 -5.81
CA LEU A 391 -37.29 -28.36 -5.13
C LEU A 391 -35.95 -28.08 -4.44
N ALA A 392 -35.34 -29.10 -3.82
CA ALA A 392 -34.04 -28.95 -3.16
C ALA A 392 -32.90 -28.61 -4.13
N VAL A 393 -33.02 -28.92 -5.42
CA VAL A 393 -32.03 -28.59 -6.47
C VAL A 393 -32.10 -27.11 -6.84
N PHE A 394 -33.29 -26.51 -6.87
CA PHE A 394 -33.49 -25.09 -7.19
C PHE A 394 -33.34 -24.17 -5.96
N MET A 395 -33.35 -24.74 -4.76
CA MET A 395 -33.19 -23.97 -3.52
C MET A 395 -31.72 -23.75 -3.17
N SER A 396 -31.40 -22.52 -2.78
CA SER A 396 -30.11 -22.23 -2.14
C SER A 396 -29.96 -23.03 -0.84
N ARG A 397 -28.82 -23.71 -0.67
CA ARG A 397 -28.45 -24.38 0.60
C ARG A 397 -28.24 -23.40 1.75
N SER A 398 -27.99 -22.13 1.45
CA SER A 398 -27.89 -21.06 2.44
C SER A 398 -29.28 -20.60 2.85
N VAL A 399 -29.63 -20.83 4.11
CA VAL A 399 -30.94 -20.47 4.71
C VAL A 399 -31.24 -18.98 4.59
N PRO A 400 -30.33 -18.03 4.91
CA PRO A 400 -30.58 -16.60 4.74
C PRO A 400 -30.89 -16.19 3.29
N VAL A 401 -30.28 -16.88 2.32
CA VAL A 401 -30.50 -16.60 0.90
C VAL A 401 -31.85 -17.16 0.46
N ALA A 402 -32.21 -18.35 0.91
CA ALA A 402 -33.51 -18.95 0.63
C ALA A 402 -34.67 -18.15 1.25
N THR A 403 -34.52 -17.65 2.48
CA THR A 403 -35.53 -16.81 3.14
C THR A 403 -35.71 -15.48 2.41
N ARG A 404 -34.61 -14.79 2.07
CA ARG A 404 -34.66 -13.53 1.33
C ARG A 404 -35.27 -13.71 -0.07
N ALA A 405 -34.93 -14.78 -0.77
CA ALA A 405 -35.53 -15.10 -2.07
C ALA A 405 -37.04 -15.33 -1.95
N ARG A 406 -37.49 -16.04 -0.90
CA ARG A 406 -38.92 -16.27 -0.63
C ARG A 406 -39.66 -14.99 -0.29
N GLU A 407 -39.07 -14.12 0.52
CA GLU A 407 -39.63 -12.80 0.86
C GLU A 407 -39.75 -11.91 -0.37
N SER A 408 -38.69 -11.83 -1.18
CA SER A 408 -38.68 -11.09 -2.45
C SER A 408 -39.75 -11.60 -3.41
N HIS A 409 -39.85 -12.92 -3.61
CA HIS A 409 -40.90 -13.51 -4.43
C HIS A 409 -42.30 -13.23 -3.89
N SER A 410 -42.48 -13.29 -2.56
CA SER A 410 -43.76 -12.97 -1.92
C SER A 410 -44.14 -11.50 -2.09
N ALA A 411 -43.17 -10.58 -2.01
CA ALA A 411 -43.36 -9.16 -2.29
C ALA A 411 -43.74 -8.93 -3.77
N MET A 412 -43.03 -9.57 -4.69
CA MET A 412 -43.32 -9.53 -6.13
C MET A 412 -44.74 -10.03 -6.43
N LEU A 413 -45.17 -11.17 -5.85
CA LEU A 413 -46.53 -11.70 -6.02
C LEU A 413 -47.60 -10.76 -5.45
N LYS A 414 -47.33 -10.13 -4.30
CA LYS A 414 -48.21 -9.11 -3.72
C LYS A 414 -48.34 -7.93 -4.69
N HIS A 415 -47.22 -7.41 -5.17
CA HIS A 415 -47.18 -6.30 -6.13
C HIS A 415 -47.94 -6.63 -7.43
N ALA A 416 -47.71 -7.82 -8.00
CA ALA A 416 -48.42 -8.26 -9.20
C ALA A 416 -49.95 -8.28 -9.02
N ARG A 417 -50.42 -8.64 -7.83
CA ARG A 417 -51.85 -8.69 -7.44
C ARG A 417 -52.43 -7.34 -7.01
N TRP A 418 -51.64 -6.28 -6.91
CA TRP A 418 -52.17 -4.98 -6.54
C TRP A 418 -53.11 -4.44 -7.63
N PRO A 419 -54.21 -3.78 -7.23
CA PRO A 419 -55.03 -3.05 -8.18
C PRO A 419 -54.18 -1.99 -8.89
N TRP A 420 -54.48 -1.73 -10.16
CA TRP A 420 -53.71 -0.81 -11.02
C TRP A 420 -53.45 0.56 -10.38
N TRP A 421 -54.41 1.09 -9.59
CA TRP A 421 -54.25 2.39 -8.91
C TRP A 421 -53.13 2.42 -7.85
N LYS A 422 -52.71 1.26 -7.29
CA LYS A 422 -51.62 1.17 -6.32
C LYS A 422 -50.26 1.03 -6.99
N LYS A 423 -50.24 0.71 -8.28
CA LYS A 423 -49.04 0.62 -9.10
C LYS A 423 -48.64 1.97 -9.70
N LEU A 424 -49.54 2.96 -9.64
CA LEU A 424 -49.28 4.32 -10.11
C LEU A 424 -48.32 5.10 -9.22
N GLY A 425 -48.24 4.79 -7.91
CA GLY A 425 -47.37 5.51 -6.98
C GLY A 425 -45.87 5.34 -7.28
N ASP A 426 -45.46 4.16 -7.76
CA ASP A 426 -44.05 3.85 -8.07
C ASP A 426 -43.56 4.51 -9.38
N GLU A 427 -44.45 4.99 -10.26
CA GLU A 427 -44.03 5.72 -11.48
C GLU A 427 -43.70 7.20 -11.21
N PHE A 428 -44.02 7.72 -10.01
CA PHE A 428 -43.75 9.11 -9.62
C PHE A 428 -42.72 9.26 -8.50
N GLU A 429 -42.13 8.17 -8.00
CA GLU A 429 -40.99 8.21 -7.08
C GLU A 429 -39.69 8.36 -7.91
N GLU A 430 -39.41 9.58 -8.36
CA GLU A 430 -38.01 9.99 -8.58
C GLU A 430 -37.30 9.96 -7.20
N ASP A 431 -36.07 9.44 -7.17
CA ASP A 431 -35.22 9.04 -6.02
C ASP A 431 -34.95 10.10 -4.90
N ASP A 432 -35.75 11.16 -4.77
CA ASP A 432 -35.54 12.27 -3.82
C ASP A 432 -36.71 12.48 -2.83
N VAL A 433 -37.22 11.42 -2.17
CA VAL A 433 -38.24 11.58 -1.11
C VAL A 433 -37.64 11.47 0.30
N ILE A 434 -37.67 12.61 0.99
CA ILE A 434 -37.31 12.84 2.39
C ILE A 434 -38.11 11.91 3.32
N PRO A 435 -37.50 11.29 4.36
CA PRO A 435 -38.22 10.38 5.25
C PRO A 435 -39.48 10.98 5.90
N ASP A 436 -40.59 10.25 5.82
CA ASP A 436 -41.94 10.56 6.35
C ASP A 436 -42.00 10.95 7.84
N ASP A 437 -40.95 10.69 8.60
CA ASP A 437 -40.86 11.01 10.03
C ASP A 437 -40.84 12.53 10.30
N ILE A 438 -40.49 13.37 9.31
CA ILE A 438 -40.47 14.83 9.46
C ILE A 438 -41.88 15.44 9.26
N LEU A 439 -42.70 14.89 8.36
CA LEU A 439 -44.03 15.42 8.04
C LEU A 439 -45.07 15.17 9.14
N ASN A 440 -44.95 14.04 9.86
CA ASN A 440 -45.87 13.71 10.95
C ASN A 440 -45.64 14.55 12.23
N ALA A 441 -44.46 15.15 12.38
CA ALA A 441 -44.16 16.03 13.51
C ALA A 441 -44.80 17.43 13.36
N GLU A 442 -44.95 17.94 12.14
CA GLU A 442 -45.53 19.27 11.90
C GLU A 442 -47.07 19.28 11.90
N LEU A 443 -47.72 18.20 11.42
CA LEU A 443 -49.19 18.11 11.39
C LEU A 443 -49.83 17.93 12.79
N GLY A 444 -49.09 17.43 13.77
CA GLY A 444 -49.57 17.26 15.14
C GLY A 444 -49.72 18.57 15.94
N SER A 445 -49.23 19.69 15.40
CA SER A 445 -49.21 21.00 16.10
C SER A 445 -50.33 21.96 15.66
N LEU A 446 -51.10 21.62 14.62
CA LEU A 446 -52.05 22.52 13.97
C LEU A 446 -53.48 21.97 13.95
N PHE A 447 -54.10 21.78 15.12
CA PHE A 447 -55.53 22.03 15.27
C PHE A 447 -55.95 22.20 16.75
N ILE A 448 -55.98 23.45 17.21
CA ILE A 448 -56.69 23.86 18.44
C ILE A 448 -58.03 24.46 18.01
N GLY A 449 -59.12 23.88 18.52
CA GLY A 449 -60.36 24.61 18.78
C GLY A 449 -61.60 24.15 18.03
N GLY A 450 -62.64 23.81 18.81
CA GLY A 450 -64.03 24.07 18.39
C GLY A 450 -65.07 23.01 18.70
N ARG A 451 -65.60 23.06 19.93
CA ARG A 451 -66.83 22.45 20.47
C ARG A 451 -67.99 22.22 19.49
N LYS A 452 -68.77 21.14 19.71
CA LYS A 452 -70.25 21.07 19.74
C LYS A 452 -70.65 19.90 20.67
N SER A 453 -71.21 20.13 21.86
CA SER A 453 -72.64 20.32 22.19
C SER A 453 -73.55 19.12 21.86
N LEU A 454 -73.70 18.20 22.81
CA LEU A 454 -74.95 17.87 23.51
C LEU A 454 -74.65 16.90 24.66
#